data_AF-A0A061IEA7-F1
#
_entry.id   AF-A0A061IEA7-F1
#
_cell.length_a   1.000
_cell.length_b   1.000
_cell.length_c   1.000
_cell.angle_alpha   90.00
_cell.angle_beta   90.00
_cell.angle_gamma   90.00
#
_symmetry.space_group_name_H-M   'P 1'
#
loop_
_entity.id
_entity.type
_entity.pdbx_description
1 polymer ?
#
loop_
_entity_poly.entity_id
_entity_poly.type
_entity_poly.pdbx_seq_one_letter_code
_entity_poly.pdbx_strand_id
1 'polypeptide(L)' 'AFKTKDGYLVIGAGNNQQFAVVCKILNLPELIDDSKYKTNHLRVQNRKELVKILSSRLYGIFCGSK' A
#
# COMPACT_ATOMS: atom_id res chain seq x y z
N ALA A 1 -7.39 7.49 0.85
CA ALA A 1 -6.99 7.32 2.26
C ALA A 1 -7.33 5.89 2.69
N PHE A 2 -6.51 5.29 3.53
CA PHE A 2 -6.69 3.96 4.10
C PHE A 2 -7.13 4.09 5.55
N LYS A 3 -8.13 3.32 5.98
CA LYS A 3 -8.57 3.31 7.37
C LYS A 3 -7.55 2.53 8.21
N THR A 4 -7.08 3.15 9.30
CA THR A 4 -6.22 2.54 10.31
C THR A 4 -7.04 2.25 11.57
N LYS A 5 -6.39 1.78 12.64
CA LYS A 5 -7.07 1.46 13.90
C LYS A 5 -7.66 2.68 14.61
N ASP A 6 -7.04 3.84 14.45
CA ASP A 6 -7.29 5.09 15.18
C ASP A 6 -7.48 6.31 14.27
N GLY A 7 -7.51 6.13 12.94
CA GLY A 7 -7.61 7.25 12.00
C GLY A 7 -7.57 6.86 10.53
N TYR A 8 -7.04 7.75 9.70
CA TYR A 8 -6.86 7.55 8.26
C TYR A 8 -5.44 7.92 7.84
N LEU A 9 -4.83 7.07 7.01
CA LEU A 9 -3.51 7.30 6.43
C LEU A 9 -3.61 7.56 4.93
N VAL A 10 -2.92 8.58 4.42
CA VAL A 10 -2.73 8.79 2.99
C VAL A 10 -1.33 8.33 2.63
N ILE A 11 -1.23 7.40 1.67
CA ILE A 11 0.05 6.87 1.20
C ILE A 11 0.31 7.44 -0.20
N GLY A 12 1.42 8.19 -0.34
CA GLY A 12 1.93 8.66 -1.61
C GLY A 12 2.98 7.71 -2.17
N ALA A 13 2.57 6.77 -3.04
CA ALA A 13 3.45 5.86 -3.77
C ALA A 13 3.25 5.98 -5.28
N GLY A 14 3.58 7.15 -5.83
CA GLY A 14 3.32 7.50 -7.24
C GLY A 14 4.29 6.88 -8.25
N ASN A 15 5.41 6.31 -7.78
CA ASN A 15 6.38 5.61 -8.62
C ASN A 15 6.81 4.26 -8.02
N ASN A 16 7.57 3.47 -8.78
CA ASN A 16 7.97 2.13 -8.38
C ASN A 16 8.90 2.11 -7.16
N GLN A 17 9.80 3.09 -7.01
CA GLN A 17 10.71 3.17 -5.87
C GLN A 17 9.94 3.46 -4.57
N GLN A 18 9.02 4.43 -4.59
CA GLN A 18 8.17 4.74 -3.45
C GLN A 18 7.27 3.56 -3.09
N PHE A 19 6.68 2.89 -4.10
CA PHE A 19 5.89 1.68 -3.89
C PHE A 19 6.69 0.58 -3.20
N ALA A 20 7.93 0.32 -3.66
CA ALA A 20 8.81 -0.66 -3.04
C ALA A 20 9.13 -0.32 -1.57
N VAL A 21 9.36 0.95 -1.25
CA VAL A 21 9.57 1.40 0.14
C VAL A 21 8.33 1.14 0.99
N VAL A 22 7.14 1.49 0.51
CA VAL A 22 5.88 1.23 1.21
C VAL A 22 5.68 -0.26 1.45
N CYS A 23 5.87 -1.09 0.44
CA CYS A 23 5.75 -2.55 0.55
C CYS A 23 6.70 -3.12 1.61
N LYS A 24 7.95 -2.66 1.66
CA LYS A 24 8.92 -3.08 2.68
C LYS A 24 8.49 -2.68 4.08
N ILE A 25 8.05 -1.43 4.28
CA ILE A 25 7.57 -0.93 5.58
C ILE A 25 6.35 -1.73 6.06
N LEU A 26 5.43 -2.05 5.14
CA LEU A 26 4.24 -2.82 5.44
C LEU A 26 4.49 -4.34 5.56
N ASN A 27 5.72 -4.82 5.38
CA ASN A 27 6.07 -6.24 5.31
C ASN A 27 5.27 -7.01 4.24
N LEU A 28 5.18 -6.43 3.04
CA LEU A 28 4.59 -7.03 1.84
C LEU A 28 5.58 -6.97 0.65
N PRO A 29 6.84 -7.42 0.80
CA PRO A 29 7.85 -7.32 -0.26
C PRO A 29 7.46 -8.09 -1.53
N GLU A 30 6.63 -9.13 -1.43
CA GLU A 30 6.15 -9.94 -2.55
C GLU A 30 5.38 -9.13 -3.60
N LEU A 31 4.72 -8.03 -3.19
CA LEU A 31 3.97 -7.17 -4.10
C LEU A 31 4.88 -6.37 -5.05
N ILE A 32 6.17 -6.25 -4.75
CA ILE A 32 7.13 -5.47 -5.56
C ILE A 32 7.38 -6.18 -6.89
N ASP A 33 7.49 -7.50 -6.85
CA ASP A 33 7.81 -8.35 -8.00
C ASP A 33 6.57 -9.00 -8.64
N ASP A 34 5.40 -8.87 -8.01
CA ASP A 34 4.13 -9.35 -8.54
C ASP A 34 3.83 -8.72 -9.92
N SER A 35 3.50 -9.58 -10.89
CA SER A 35 3.21 -9.19 -12.27
C SER A 35 2.03 -8.21 -12.39
N LYS A 36 1.14 -8.15 -11.39
CA LYS A 36 0.03 -7.19 -11.32
C LYS A 36 0.42 -5.82 -10.78
N TYR A 37 1.56 -5.70 -10.08
CA TYR A 37 1.91 -4.49 -9.33
C TYR A 37 3.31 -3.93 -9.61
N LYS A 38 4.11 -4.62 -10.42
CA LYS A 38 5.50 -4.28 -10.74
C LYS A 38 5.69 -2.85 -11.29
N THR A 39 4.76 -2.36 -12.11
CA THR A 39 4.80 -0.99 -12.67
C THR A 39 3.64 -0.14 -12.19
N ASN A 40 3.80 1.19 -12.23
CA ASN A 40 2.74 2.10 -11.86
C ASN A 40 1.46 1.91 -12.70
N HIS A 41 1.63 1.68 -14.00
CA HIS A 41 0.51 1.41 -14.90
C HIS A 41 -0.28 0.18 -14.46
N LEU A 42 0.41 -0.92 -14.15
CA LEU A 42 -0.20 -2.16 -13.68
C LEU A 42 -0.90 -1.98 -12.32
N ARG A 43 -0.33 -1.18 -11.41
CA ARG A 43 -0.98 -0.84 -10.14
C ARG A 43 -2.25 -0.02 -10.33
N VAL A 44 -2.28 0.89 -11.30
CA VAL A 44 -3.49 1.66 -11.63
C VAL A 44 -4.56 0.73 -12.22
N GLN A 45 -4.19 -0.17 -13.13
CA GLN A 45 -5.10 -1.15 -13.72
C GLN A 45 -5.68 -2.10 -12.65
N ASN A 46 -4.84 -2.57 -11.73
CA ASN A 46 -5.22 -3.49 -10.65
C ASN A 46 -5.54 -2.79 -9.32
N ARG A 47 -5.86 -1.48 -9.36
CA ARG A 47 -5.99 -0.62 -8.18
C ARG A 47 -6.98 -1.15 -7.15
N LYS A 48 -8.12 -1.67 -7.59
CA LYS A 48 -9.18 -2.17 -6.68
C LYS A 48 -8.66 -3.31 -5.80
N GLU A 49 -7.94 -4.26 -6.39
CA GLU A 49 -7.35 -5.40 -5.68
C GLU A 49 -6.22 -4.93 -4.75
N LEU A 50 -5.31 -4.10 -5.28
CA LEU A 50 -4.19 -3.56 -4.50
C LEU A 50 -4.66 -2.77 -3.27
N VAL A 51 -5.66 -1.91 -3.44
CA VAL A 51 -6.24 -1.13 -2.33
C VAL A 51 -6.84 -2.05 -1.26
N LYS A 52 -7.47 -3.17 -1.63
CA LYS A 52 -8.01 -4.14 -0.67
C LYS A 52 -6.90 -4.79 0.16
N ILE A 53 -5.79 -5.20 -0.48
CA ILE A 53 -4.62 -5.79 0.20
C ILE A 53 -4.02 -4.78 1.19
N LEU A 54 -3.74 -3.57 0.72
CA LEU A 54 -3.15 -2.51 1.55
C LEU A 54 -4.09 -2.11 2.70
N SER A 55 -5.39 -2.02 2.46
CA SER A 55 -6.38 -1.70 3.50
C SER A 55 -6.43 -2.77 4.59
N SER A 56 -6.42 -4.05 4.19
CA SER A 56 -6.37 -5.18 5.14
C SER A 56 -5.13 -5.09 6.03
N ARG A 57 -3.97 -4.78 5.43
CA ARG A 57 -2.72 -4.65 6.17
C ARG A 57 -2.69 -3.46 7.13
N LEU A 58 -3.21 -2.31 6.69
CA LEU A 58 -3.19 -1.05 7.44
C LEU A 58 -4.23 -0.98 8.56
N TYR A 59 -5.31 -1.76 8.49
CA TYR A 59 -6.36 -1.75 9.51
C TYR A 59 -5.85 -2.06 10.93
N GLY A 60 -4.80 -2.88 11.04
CA GLY A 60 -4.18 -3.23 12.32
C GLY A 60 -3.17 -2.21 12.86
N ILE A 61 -2.81 -1.19 12.07
CA ILE A 61 -1.76 -0.23 12.43
C ILE A 61 -2.39 0.96 13.17
N PHE A 62 -1.71 1.44 14.21
CA PHE A 62 -2.00 2.74 14.82
C PHE A 62 -1.26 3.83 14.06
N CYS A 63 -2.00 4.82 13.58
CA CYS A 63 -1.47 6.00 12.91
C CYS A 63 -0.87 7.01 13.90
N GLY A 64 -1.16 6.86 15.20
CA GLY A 64 -0.48 7.62 16.24
C GLY A 64 -0.86 9.10 16.20
N SER A 65 -2.10 9.42 16.56
CA SER A 65 -2.44 10.77 16.99
C SER A 65 -2.04 10.95 18.46
N LYS A 66 -0.78 11.28 18.71
CA LYS A 66 -0.36 12.09 19.86
C LYS A 66 0.66 13.12 19.40
#